data_AF-A0A357C5E3-F1
#
_entry.id   AF-A0A357C5E3-F1
#
_cell.length_a   1.000
_cell.length_b   1.000
_cell.length_c   1.000
_cell.angle_alpha   90.00
_cell.angle_beta   90.00
_cell.angle_gamma   90.00
#
_symmetry.space_group_name_H-M   'P 1'
#
loop_
_entity.id
_entity.type
_entity.pdbx_description
1 polymer ?
#
loop_
_entity_poly.entity_id
_entity_poly.type
_entity_poly.pdbx_seq_one_letter_code
_entity_poly.pdbx_strand_id
1 'polypeptide(L)'
;EGNNHAFFNETGEVIRTCPSCTAIALFNQANNCPSFGGGFKGTLRGAAPITTFAHAKTLRETIWLNILDEIWIERIFTEPKQKQVKPVWVDPIQKNATVYSHKIGILRGLFWQPAHIEVNWIVEENACDACGEISLIHATGFSKEKYSYELNGIWPHPHGPRAWKIEKGVRNERFASFRNIAPAWTQLNEFLIFHESDDSGQIPATVISRFRDASTKDNLSLIVGGYRTKQASVLQRRHDLISMSAGWAGNLTAVESLISLALEFKEHIRKKIYGFGKKVGVPGLAGRAEELFYQRSEYLIHARLRKMNWREAASESSKMYEELRLVCEAVFEETTASYKNDPKMIKALITSRKTLAGAMNKLKPTS
;
A
#
# COMPACT_ATOMS: atom_id res chain seq x y z
N GLU A 1 -13.43 1.74 -16.33
CA GLU A 1 -12.17 2.51 -16.44
C GLU A 1 -12.49 3.97 -16.69
N GLY A 2 -11.53 4.88 -16.48
CA GLY A 2 -11.74 6.31 -16.70
C GLY A 2 -11.69 6.67 -18.18
N ASN A 3 -12.40 7.73 -18.58
CA ASN A 3 -12.47 8.18 -19.99
C ASN A 3 -11.10 8.54 -20.61
N ASN A 4 -10.10 8.80 -19.78
CA ASN A 4 -8.73 9.08 -20.21
C ASN A 4 -7.95 7.83 -20.67
N HIS A 5 -8.40 6.61 -20.32
CA HIS A 5 -7.67 5.38 -20.65
C HIS A 5 -7.57 5.16 -22.16
N ALA A 6 -8.67 5.36 -22.90
CA ALA A 6 -8.69 5.24 -24.36
C ALA A 6 -7.90 6.34 -25.09
N PHE A 7 -7.53 7.42 -24.40
CA PHE A 7 -6.74 8.51 -24.98
C PHE A 7 -5.23 8.31 -24.79
N PHE A 8 -4.81 7.72 -23.66
CA PHE A 8 -3.39 7.56 -23.33
C PHE A 8 -2.82 6.17 -23.60
N ASN A 9 -3.68 5.15 -23.81
CA ASN A 9 -3.25 3.78 -24.05
C ASN A 9 -3.64 3.32 -25.45
N GLU A 10 -2.80 2.48 -26.05
CA GLU A 10 -3.03 1.93 -27.38
C GLU A 10 -4.23 0.97 -27.38
N THR A 11 -5.14 1.15 -28.33
CA THR A 11 -6.25 0.23 -28.52
C THR A 11 -5.73 -1.09 -29.05
N GLY A 12 -6.13 -2.20 -28.44
CA GLY A 12 -5.68 -3.54 -28.88
C GLY A 12 -4.26 -3.88 -28.43
N GLU A 13 -3.71 -3.20 -27.42
CA GLU A 13 -2.41 -3.54 -26.80
C GLU A 13 -2.35 -5.00 -26.34
N VAL A 14 -3.48 -5.57 -25.88
CA VAL A 14 -3.59 -6.96 -25.46
C VAL A 14 -4.83 -7.60 -26.10
N ILE A 15 -4.61 -8.47 -27.08
CA ILE A 15 -5.65 -9.23 -27.79
C ILE A 15 -5.55 -10.71 -27.42
N ARG A 16 -4.35 -11.24 -27.18
CA ARG A 16 -4.09 -12.64 -26.85
C ARG A 16 -3.04 -12.78 -25.73
N THR A 17 -3.33 -13.60 -24.73
CA THR A 17 -2.39 -13.89 -23.64
C THR A 17 -2.14 -15.38 -23.49
N CYS A 18 -0.89 -15.78 -23.27
CA CYS A 18 -0.55 -17.17 -22.95
C CYS A 18 -1.21 -17.62 -21.63
N PRO A 19 -1.25 -18.93 -21.31
CA PRO A 19 -1.92 -19.42 -20.11
C PRO A 19 -1.31 -18.87 -18.83
N SER A 20 0.02 -18.69 -18.79
CA SER A 20 0.73 -18.15 -17.62
C SER A 20 0.36 -16.68 -17.34
N CYS A 21 0.37 -15.81 -18.36
CA CYS A 21 -0.05 -14.41 -18.20
C CYS A 21 -1.54 -14.31 -17.81
N THR A 22 -2.38 -15.16 -18.40
CA THR A 22 -3.80 -15.23 -18.08
C THR A 22 -4.03 -15.65 -16.62
N ALA A 23 -3.30 -16.65 -16.13
CA ALA A 23 -3.37 -17.08 -14.73
C ALA A 23 -2.94 -15.97 -13.76
N ILE A 24 -1.86 -15.24 -14.08
CA ILE A 24 -1.42 -14.07 -13.29
C ILE A 24 -2.50 -12.98 -13.30
N ALA A 25 -3.09 -12.69 -14.46
CA ALA A 25 -4.16 -11.69 -14.58
C ALA A 25 -5.40 -12.05 -13.75
N LEU A 26 -5.86 -13.30 -13.81
CA LEU A 26 -6.98 -13.80 -13.01
C LEU A 26 -6.68 -13.75 -11.51
N PHE A 27 -5.46 -14.15 -11.10
CA PHE A 27 -5.06 -14.08 -9.70
C PHE A 27 -5.00 -12.63 -9.21
N ASN A 28 -4.41 -11.73 -9.99
CA ASN A 28 -4.32 -10.31 -9.68
C ASN A 28 -5.72 -9.66 -9.62
N GLN A 29 -6.62 -10.00 -10.55
CA GLN A 29 -7.99 -9.49 -10.59
C GLN A 29 -8.78 -9.90 -9.33
N ALA A 30 -8.58 -11.11 -8.83
CA ALA A 30 -9.25 -11.63 -7.66
C ALA A 30 -8.66 -11.18 -6.32
N ASN A 31 -7.42 -10.69 -6.31
CA ASN A 31 -6.67 -10.42 -5.07
C ASN A 31 -6.27 -8.97 -4.86
N ASN A 32 -5.88 -8.24 -5.91
CA ASN A 32 -5.23 -6.93 -5.77
C ASN A 32 -5.96 -5.82 -6.51
N CYS A 33 -6.72 -6.12 -7.58
CA CYS A 33 -7.44 -5.13 -8.36
C CYS A 33 -8.80 -4.74 -7.75
N PRO A 34 -9.37 -3.59 -8.13
CA PRO A 34 -10.78 -3.32 -7.84
C PRO A 34 -11.67 -4.32 -8.60
N SER A 35 -12.90 -4.54 -8.10
CA SER A 35 -13.86 -5.36 -8.83
C SER A 35 -14.23 -4.70 -10.17
N PHE A 36 -14.85 -5.46 -11.08
CA PHE A 36 -15.33 -4.95 -12.37
C PHE A 36 -16.44 -3.88 -12.26
N GLY A 37 -16.84 -3.48 -11.05
CA GLY A 37 -17.88 -2.48 -10.80
C GLY A 37 -19.16 -3.08 -10.22
N GLY A 38 -20.28 -2.39 -10.45
CA GLY A 38 -21.56 -2.72 -9.84
C GLY A 38 -22.01 -4.16 -10.12
N GLY A 39 -22.27 -4.92 -9.04
CA GLY A 39 -22.73 -6.31 -9.11
C GLY A 39 -21.62 -7.38 -9.11
N PHE A 40 -20.34 -6.98 -9.15
CA PHE A 40 -19.21 -7.89 -8.97
C PHE A 40 -18.62 -7.77 -7.57
N LYS A 41 -18.40 -8.90 -6.90
CA LYS A 41 -17.85 -8.94 -5.54
C LYS A 41 -16.34 -8.69 -5.57
N GLY A 42 -15.85 -8.07 -4.50
CA GLY A 42 -14.43 -7.77 -4.29
C GLY A 42 -13.68 -8.92 -3.63
N THR A 43 -12.38 -8.72 -3.47
CA THR A 43 -11.45 -9.66 -2.84
C THR A 43 -11.78 -9.87 -1.34
N LEU A 44 -11.26 -10.94 -0.72
CA LEU A 44 -11.37 -11.14 0.73
C LEU A 44 -10.68 -10.04 1.55
N ARG A 45 -9.77 -9.28 0.93
CA ARG A 45 -9.04 -8.18 1.55
C ARG A 45 -9.68 -6.80 1.27
N GLY A 46 -10.84 -6.77 0.61
CA GLY A 46 -11.50 -5.53 0.18
C GLY A 46 -10.99 -5.02 -1.17
N ALA A 47 -11.28 -3.75 -1.46
CA ALA A 47 -10.93 -3.13 -2.74
C ALA A 47 -9.50 -2.61 -2.74
N ALA A 48 -8.70 -3.05 -3.71
CA ALA A 48 -7.32 -2.64 -3.92
C ALA A 48 -6.43 -2.68 -2.65
N PRO A 49 -6.32 -3.85 -2.01
CA PRO A 49 -5.48 -4.01 -0.82
C PRO A 49 -3.98 -3.84 -1.16
N ILE A 50 -3.20 -3.39 -0.18
CA ILE A 50 -1.75 -3.45 -0.24
C ILE A 50 -1.30 -4.88 0.07
N THR A 51 -0.37 -5.38 -0.73
CA THR A 51 0.35 -6.63 -0.49
C THR A 51 1.76 -6.33 -0.03
N THR A 52 2.23 -7.01 1.01
CA THR A 52 3.60 -6.90 1.50
C THR A 52 4.30 -8.26 1.56
N PHE A 53 5.53 -8.31 1.07
CA PHE A 53 6.37 -9.51 1.08
C PHE A 53 7.82 -9.19 1.45
N ALA A 54 8.49 -10.12 2.15
CA ALA A 54 9.93 -10.07 2.32
C ALA A 54 10.64 -10.48 1.02
N HIS A 55 11.63 -9.73 0.59
CA HIS A 55 12.41 -9.96 -0.61
C HIS A 55 13.80 -10.50 -0.28
N ALA A 56 14.22 -11.51 -1.04
CA ALA A 56 15.56 -12.07 -1.00
C ALA A 56 16.25 -11.93 -2.36
N LYS A 57 17.52 -12.36 -2.42
CA LYS A 57 18.35 -12.27 -3.62
C LYS A 57 17.74 -13.01 -4.82
N THR A 58 17.09 -14.14 -4.60
CA THR A 58 16.46 -14.94 -5.66
C THR A 58 14.94 -15.05 -5.49
N LEU A 59 14.24 -15.36 -6.59
CA LEU A 59 12.79 -15.65 -6.55
C LEU A 59 12.49 -16.83 -5.63
N ARG A 60 13.28 -17.91 -5.70
CA ARG A 60 13.12 -19.10 -4.85
C ARG A 60 13.18 -18.74 -3.37
N GLU A 61 14.21 -18.01 -2.95
CA GLU A 61 14.35 -17.56 -1.56
C GLU A 61 13.21 -16.61 -1.16
N THR A 62 12.81 -15.69 -2.05
CA THR A 62 11.68 -14.78 -1.82
C THR A 62 10.40 -15.57 -1.56
N ILE A 63 10.11 -16.62 -2.33
CA ILE A 63 8.95 -17.48 -2.09
C ILE A 63 9.05 -18.13 -0.70
N TRP A 64 10.18 -18.75 -0.35
CA TRP A 64 10.36 -19.43 0.93
C TRP A 64 10.28 -18.51 2.15
N LEU A 65 10.76 -17.27 2.05
CA LEU A 65 10.64 -16.28 3.13
C LEU A 65 9.17 -15.96 3.46
N ASN A 66 8.29 -16.03 2.47
CA ASN A 66 6.87 -15.68 2.61
C ASN A 66 5.94 -16.89 2.77
N ILE A 67 6.48 -18.08 3.04
CA ILE A 67 5.71 -19.26 3.44
C ILE A 67 5.59 -19.28 4.98
N LEU A 68 4.38 -19.53 5.47
CA LEU A 68 4.10 -19.72 6.90
C LEU A 68 4.21 -21.20 7.26
N ASP A 69 4.86 -21.51 8.38
CA ASP A 69 4.83 -22.83 9.00
C ASP A 69 3.52 -23.05 9.79
N GLU A 70 3.30 -24.29 10.25
CA GLU A 70 2.08 -24.71 10.94
C GLU A 70 1.81 -23.89 12.21
N ILE A 71 2.85 -23.55 12.97
CA ILE A 71 2.72 -22.74 14.20
C ILE A 71 2.15 -21.36 13.85
N TRP A 72 2.67 -20.71 12.80
CA TRP A 72 2.15 -19.41 12.35
C TRP A 72 0.74 -19.50 11.79
N ILE A 73 0.40 -20.60 11.12
CA ILE A 73 -0.94 -20.85 10.61
C ILE A 73 -1.95 -20.97 11.76
N GLU A 74 -1.63 -21.75 12.79
CA GLU A 74 -2.49 -21.95 13.96
C GLU A 74 -2.71 -20.67 14.76
N ARG A 75 -1.74 -19.74 14.75
CA ARG A 75 -1.88 -18.40 15.37
C ARG A 75 -2.93 -17.52 14.69
N ILE A 76 -3.12 -17.65 13.37
CA ILE A 76 -4.05 -16.79 12.61
C ILE A 76 -5.38 -17.49 12.28
N PHE A 77 -5.41 -18.81 12.28
CA PHE A 77 -6.61 -19.60 12.02
C PHE A 77 -6.88 -20.55 13.19
N THR A 78 -7.87 -20.24 14.01
CA THR A 78 -8.42 -21.19 15.00
C THR A 78 -8.96 -22.43 14.28
N GLU A 79 -8.61 -23.63 14.75
CA GLU A 79 -9.08 -24.93 14.22
C GLU A 79 -9.03 -25.03 12.68
N PRO A 80 -7.85 -24.88 12.06
CA PRO A 80 -7.73 -24.76 10.60
C PRO A 80 -8.25 -26.00 9.86
N LYS A 81 -8.20 -27.18 10.51
CA LYS A 81 -8.64 -28.48 9.98
C LYS A 81 -10.17 -28.60 9.82
N GLN A 82 -10.96 -27.77 10.52
CA GLN A 82 -12.43 -27.82 10.46
C GLN A 82 -13.03 -26.88 9.39
N LYS A 83 -12.18 -26.17 8.62
CA LYS A 83 -12.61 -25.14 7.68
C LYS A 83 -12.76 -25.69 6.26
N GLN A 84 -13.59 -25.03 5.44
CA GLN A 84 -13.72 -25.40 4.03
C GLN A 84 -12.45 -25.02 3.26
N VAL A 85 -11.71 -26.02 2.79
CA VAL A 85 -10.44 -25.85 2.08
C VAL A 85 -10.57 -25.90 0.56
N LYS A 86 -11.66 -26.48 0.03
CA LYS A 86 -11.84 -26.61 -1.43
C LYS A 86 -11.88 -25.22 -2.08
N PRO A 87 -11.10 -24.95 -3.15
CA PRO A 87 -11.19 -23.70 -3.89
C PRO A 87 -12.60 -23.42 -4.42
N VAL A 88 -12.89 -22.16 -4.73
CA VAL A 88 -14.23 -21.74 -5.20
C VAL A 88 -14.63 -22.44 -6.50
N TRP A 89 -13.68 -22.70 -7.41
CA TRP A 89 -13.96 -23.42 -8.66
C TRP A 89 -14.18 -24.93 -8.49
N VAL A 90 -13.85 -25.49 -7.31
CA VAL A 90 -14.10 -26.91 -6.98
C VAL A 90 -15.39 -27.07 -6.16
N ASP A 91 -15.63 -26.15 -5.23
CA ASP A 91 -16.84 -26.07 -4.42
C ASP A 91 -17.43 -24.66 -4.55
N PRO A 92 -18.30 -24.43 -5.55
CA PRO A 92 -18.86 -23.11 -5.84
C PRO A 92 -19.59 -22.49 -4.64
N ILE A 93 -19.43 -21.18 -4.47
CA ILE A 93 -20.25 -20.42 -3.52
C ILE A 93 -21.70 -20.52 -3.99
N GLN A 94 -22.64 -20.73 -3.08
CA GLN A 94 -24.07 -20.74 -3.43
C GLN A 94 -24.59 -19.31 -3.63
N LYS A 95 -25.44 -19.12 -4.64
CA LYS A 95 -25.99 -17.79 -4.99
C LYS A 95 -26.82 -17.26 -3.83
N ASN A 96 -26.64 -15.99 -3.50
CA ASN A 96 -27.28 -15.29 -2.38
C ASN A 96 -27.00 -15.89 -0.98
N ALA A 97 -26.00 -16.77 -0.85
CA ALA A 97 -25.61 -17.29 0.46
C ALA A 97 -24.79 -16.26 1.26
N THR A 98 -24.84 -16.38 2.58
CA THR A 98 -23.92 -15.69 3.49
C THR A 98 -22.74 -16.61 3.79
N VAL A 99 -21.55 -16.20 3.36
CA VAL A 99 -20.27 -16.86 3.64
C VAL A 99 -19.66 -16.21 4.86
N TYR A 100 -19.36 -17.00 5.89
CA TYR A 100 -18.69 -16.51 7.08
C TYR A 100 -17.19 -16.70 6.95
N SER A 101 -16.44 -15.60 7.09
CA SER A 101 -14.97 -15.58 6.97
C SER A 101 -14.27 -16.63 7.84
N HIS A 102 -14.73 -16.84 9.07
CA HIS A 102 -14.13 -17.83 9.99
C HIS A 102 -14.25 -19.29 9.51
N LYS A 103 -15.17 -19.60 8.58
CA LYS A 103 -15.33 -20.94 7.99
C LYS A 103 -14.47 -21.19 6.75
N ILE A 104 -13.82 -20.15 6.21
CA ILE A 104 -12.98 -20.25 5.01
C ILE A 104 -11.60 -20.76 5.41
N GLY A 105 -11.22 -21.92 4.88
CA GLY A 105 -9.90 -22.52 5.07
C GLY A 105 -8.83 -21.86 4.21
N ILE A 106 -7.57 -22.19 4.49
CA ILE A 106 -6.39 -21.51 3.93
C ILE A 106 -6.37 -21.59 2.41
N LEU A 107 -6.48 -22.80 1.85
CA LEU A 107 -6.45 -23.02 0.40
C LEU A 107 -7.60 -22.28 -0.32
N ARG A 108 -8.82 -22.36 0.22
CA ARG A 108 -9.98 -21.65 -0.34
C ARG A 108 -9.82 -20.13 -0.26
N GLY A 109 -9.25 -19.61 0.83
CA GLY A 109 -9.08 -18.17 1.04
C GLY A 109 -7.95 -17.56 0.22
N LEU A 110 -6.79 -18.23 0.15
CA LEU A 110 -5.64 -17.76 -0.65
C LEU A 110 -5.93 -17.75 -2.15
N PHE A 111 -6.76 -18.70 -2.61
CA PHE A 111 -7.20 -18.79 -3.99
C PHE A 111 -8.66 -18.38 -4.17
N TRP A 112 -9.15 -17.49 -3.31
CA TRP A 112 -10.52 -17.01 -3.40
C TRP A 112 -10.75 -16.31 -4.75
N GLN A 113 -11.75 -16.78 -5.50
CA GLN A 113 -12.20 -16.18 -6.75
C GLN A 113 -13.60 -15.58 -6.53
N PRO A 114 -13.73 -14.25 -6.36
CA PRO A 114 -15.01 -13.62 -6.03
C PRO A 114 -15.92 -13.39 -7.25
N ALA A 115 -15.36 -13.45 -8.47
CA ALA A 115 -16.07 -13.22 -9.71
C ALA A 115 -16.31 -14.54 -10.45
N HIS A 116 -17.48 -14.67 -11.07
CA HIS A 116 -17.75 -15.74 -12.03
C HIS A 116 -17.19 -15.33 -13.39
N ILE A 117 -16.09 -15.97 -13.78
CA ILE A 117 -15.36 -15.72 -15.02
C ILE A 117 -15.09 -17.06 -15.69
N GLU A 118 -15.28 -17.09 -17.01
CA GLU A 118 -14.90 -18.21 -17.87
C GLU A 118 -14.02 -17.67 -19.00
N VAL A 119 -12.84 -18.25 -19.19
CA VAL A 119 -11.85 -17.77 -20.17
C VAL A 119 -12.09 -18.45 -21.52
N ASN A 120 -12.02 -17.66 -22.60
CA ASN A 120 -12.14 -18.14 -23.97
C ASN A 120 -10.75 -18.46 -24.51
N TRP A 121 -10.49 -19.74 -24.80
CA TRP A 121 -9.21 -20.23 -25.29
C TRP A 121 -9.25 -20.54 -26.78
N ILE A 122 -8.13 -20.28 -27.47
CA ILE A 122 -7.87 -20.71 -28.84
C ILE A 122 -6.54 -21.48 -28.91
N VAL A 123 -6.35 -22.25 -29.97
CA VAL A 123 -5.13 -23.02 -30.24
C VAL A 123 -4.50 -22.49 -31.53
N GLU A 124 -3.53 -21.60 -31.40
CA GLU A 124 -2.78 -21.01 -32.52
C GLU A 124 -1.37 -20.65 -32.03
N GLU A 125 -0.32 -21.02 -32.76
CA GLU A 125 1.04 -20.67 -32.36
C GLU A 125 1.34 -19.18 -32.63
N ASN A 126 1.51 -18.39 -31.57
CA ASN A 126 1.77 -16.97 -31.64
C ASN A 126 2.53 -16.47 -30.40
N ALA A 127 3.12 -15.29 -30.50
CA ALA A 127 3.63 -14.56 -29.33
C ALA A 127 2.47 -14.09 -28.44
N CYS A 128 2.69 -14.11 -27.12
CA CYS A 128 1.81 -13.52 -26.12
C CYS A 128 1.96 -12.00 -26.11
N ASP A 129 0.86 -11.24 -26.19
CA ASP A 129 0.92 -9.77 -26.19
C ASP A 129 1.42 -9.20 -24.84
N ALA A 130 1.30 -9.97 -23.75
CA ALA A 130 1.70 -9.53 -22.42
C ALA A 130 3.18 -9.83 -22.08
N CYS A 131 3.73 -10.96 -22.50
CA CYS A 131 5.11 -11.35 -22.15
C CYS A 131 6.04 -11.56 -23.35
N GLY A 132 5.54 -11.51 -24.58
CA GLY A 132 6.30 -11.73 -25.81
C GLY A 132 6.63 -13.20 -26.13
N GLU A 133 6.49 -14.11 -25.17
CA GLU A 133 6.82 -15.53 -25.35
C GLU A 133 5.87 -16.25 -26.31
N ILE A 134 6.40 -17.18 -27.09
CA ILE A 134 5.61 -18.04 -27.98
C ILE A 134 4.81 -19.05 -27.17
N SER A 135 3.53 -19.19 -27.48
CA SER A 135 2.64 -20.22 -26.94
C SER A 135 1.78 -20.81 -28.04
N LEU A 136 1.30 -22.04 -27.85
CA LEU A 136 0.34 -22.69 -28.74
C LEU A 136 -1.12 -22.37 -28.34
N ILE A 137 -1.35 -21.98 -27.09
CA ILE A 137 -2.69 -21.75 -26.54
C ILE A 137 -2.76 -20.31 -26.04
N HIS A 138 -3.84 -19.60 -26.38
CA HIS A 138 -4.04 -18.23 -25.92
C HIS A 138 -5.45 -18.00 -25.43
N ALA A 139 -5.58 -17.15 -24.41
CA ALA A 139 -6.83 -16.52 -24.06
C ALA A 139 -7.02 -15.29 -24.94
N THR A 140 -8.17 -15.18 -25.61
CA THR A 140 -8.53 -14.01 -26.46
C THR A 140 -9.67 -13.18 -25.87
N GLY A 141 -10.22 -13.62 -24.74
CA GLY A 141 -11.30 -12.94 -24.04
C GLY A 141 -11.81 -13.78 -22.88
N PHE A 142 -12.85 -13.29 -22.22
CA PHE A 142 -13.52 -14.02 -21.16
C PHE A 142 -14.98 -13.58 -21.04
N SER A 143 -15.81 -14.53 -20.63
CA SER A 143 -17.20 -14.30 -20.22
C SER A 143 -17.24 -13.99 -18.72
N LYS A 144 -18.13 -13.09 -18.30
CA LYS A 144 -18.33 -12.78 -16.88
C LYS A 144 -19.81 -12.56 -16.58
N GLU A 145 -20.25 -12.97 -15.40
CA GLU A 145 -21.61 -12.74 -14.92
C GLU A 145 -21.64 -12.13 -13.51
N LYS A 146 -22.73 -11.41 -13.20
CA LYS A 146 -22.95 -10.90 -11.85
C LYS A 146 -23.32 -12.07 -10.93
N TYR A 147 -22.51 -12.27 -9.89
CA TYR A 147 -22.75 -13.30 -8.88
C TYR A 147 -22.78 -12.68 -7.48
N SER A 148 -23.95 -12.75 -6.84
CA SER A 148 -24.16 -12.12 -5.52
C SER A 148 -24.07 -13.16 -4.41
N TYR A 149 -23.29 -12.85 -3.38
CA TYR A 149 -23.24 -13.50 -2.08
C TYR A 149 -22.82 -12.46 -1.03
N GLU A 150 -23.05 -12.74 0.25
CA GLU A 150 -22.58 -11.90 1.34
C GLU A 150 -21.32 -12.52 1.97
N LEU A 151 -20.33 -11.70 2.32
CA LEU A 151 -19.18 -12.13 3.11
C LEU A 151 -19.26 -11.45 4.48
N ASN A 152 -19.40 -12.24 5.54
CA ASN A 152 -19.46 -11.76 6.91
C ASN A 152 -18.11 -11.92 7.62
N GLY A 153 -17.59 -10.80 8.14
CA GLY A 153 -16.30 -10.71 8.82
C GLY A 153 -15.09 -10.60 7.89
N ILE A 154 -13.90 -10.54 8.47
CA ILE A 154 -12.64 -10.33 7.76
C ILE A 154 -11.81 -11.60 7.83
N TRP A 155 -11.47 -12.14 6.66
CA TRP A 155 -10.58 -13.29 6.57
C TRP A 155 -9.13 -12.84 6.82
N PRO A 156 -8.38 -13.46 7.75
CA PRO A 156 -7.05 -12.99 8.17
C PRO A 156 -5.97 -13.35 7.12
N HIS A 157 -6.02 -12.67 5.98
CA HIS A 157 -5.12 -12.91 4.86
C HIS A 157 -3.65 -12.63 5.23
N PRO A 158 -2.73 -13.57 5.00
CA PRO A 158 -1.37 -13.49 5.54
C PRO A 158 -0.47 -12.45 4.85
N HIS A 159 -0.84 -11.99 3.64
CA HIS A 159 -0.04 -11.06 2.82
C HIS A 159 -0.50 -9.60 2.86
N GLY A 160 -1.48 -9.25 3.71
CA GLY A 160 -2.02 -7.89 3.77
C GLY A 160 -1.91 -7.33 5.19
N PRO A 161 -1.33 -6.14 5.40
CA PRO A 161 -1.40 -5.45 6.68
C PRO A 161 -2.83 -4.99 6.95
N ARG A 162 -3.22 -4.99 8.24
CA ARG A 162 -4.57 -4.62 8.68
C ARG A 162 -4.49 -3.52 9.73
N ALA A 163 -5.51 -2.67 9.74
CA ALA A 163 -5.68 -1.63 10.73
C ALA A 163 -7.15 -1.56 11.14
N TRP A 164 -7.41 -1.16 12.38
CA TRP A 164 -8.75 -1.01 12.91
C TRP A 164 -8.89 0.25 13.76
N LYS A 165 -10.15 0.68 13.89
CA LYS A 165 -10.58 1.69 14.86
C LYS A 165 -11.74 1.13 15.66
N ILE A 166 -11.82 1.49 16.93
CA ILE A 166 -12.92 1.16 17.81
C ILE A 166 -13.80 2.41 17.91
N GLU A 167 -14.99 2.33 17.33
CA GLU A 167 -15.96 3.41 17.35
C GLU A 167 -17.23 2.90 18.02
N LYS A 168 -17.62 3.53 19.14
CA LYS A 168 -18.80 3.10 19.94
C LYS A 168 -18.76 1.62 20.34
N GLY A 169 -17.58 1.11 20.71
CA GLY A 169 -17.37 -0.28 21.10
C GLY A 169 -17.32 -1.27 19.93
N VAL A 170 -17.42 -0.82 18.68
CA VAL A 170 -17.36 -1.67 17.48
C VAL A 170 -15.99 -1.53 16.82
N ARG A 171 -15.30 -2.67 16.64
CA ARG A 171 -14.02 -2.74 15.92
C ARG A 171 -14.27 -2.73 14.41
N ASN A 172 -13.95 -1.61 13.77
CA ASN A 172 -13.98 -1.43 12.32
C ASN A 172 -12.60 -1.73 11.73
N GLU A 173 -12.40 -2.97 11.32
CA GLU A 173 -11.14 -3.45 10.77
C GLU A 173 -11.12 -3.42 9.23
N ARG A 174 -9.93 -3.22 8.66
CA ARG A 174 -9.69 -3.17 7.21
C ARG A 174 -8.28 -3.62 6.88
N PHE A 175 -8.06 -4.02 5.64
CA PHE A 175 -6.71 -4.05 5.08
C PHE A 175 -6.23 -2.65 4.70
N ALA A 176 -4.90 -2.46 4.70
CA ALA A 176 -4.29 -1.24 4.19
C ALA A 176 -4.53 -1.10 2.67
N SER A 177 -4.70 0.13 2.20
CA SER A 177 -4.90 0.45 0.78
C SER A 177 -4.37 1.84 0.46
N PHE A 178 -3.92 2.07 -0.77
CA PHE A 178 -3.49 3.40 -1.21
C PHE A 178 -4.71 4.29 -1.45
N ARG A 179 -4.89 5.31 -0.60
CA ARG A 179 -6.05 6.21 -0.65
C ARG A 179 -5.75 7.55 -1.32
N ASN A 180 -4.50 7.98 -1.25
CA ASN A 180 -4.01 9.23 -1.81
C ASN A 180 -2.68 8.95 -2.53
N ILE A 181 -2.04 10.02 -3.01
CA ILE A 181 -0.78 9.95 -3.74
C ILE A 181 0.45 9.80 -2.84
N ALA A 182 0.28 9.83 -1.50
CA ALA A 182 1.38 9.82 -0.54
C ALA A 182 2.22 8.54 -0.70
N PRO A 183 3.56 8.58 -0.81
CA PRO A 183 4.47 7.45 -0.99
C PRO A 183 4.25 6.26 -0.05
N ALA A 184 4.68 5.05 -0.41
CA ALA A 184 4.45 3.87 0.44
C ALA A 184 5.11 3.98 1.81
N TRP A 185 6.26 4.66 1.92
CA TRP A 185 6.95 4.88 3.18
C TRP A 185 6.08 5.57 4.23
N THR A 186 5.06 6.35 3.81
CA THR A 186 4.12 7.01 4.73
C THR A 186 3.25 6.03 5.52
N GLN A 187 3.10 4.80 5.03
CA GLN A 187 2.37 3.71 5.68
C GLN A 187 3.30 2.64 6.26
N LEU A 188 4.62 2.91 6.33
CA LEU A 188 5.60 1.92 6.76
C LEU A 188 5.31 1.36 8.16
N ASN A 189 4.75 2.17 9.06
CA ASN A 189 4.34 1.74 10.39
C ASN A 189 3.25 0.65 10.30
N GLU A 190 2.22 0.82 9.45
CA GLU A 190 1.18 -0.21 9.22
C GLU A 190 1.78 -1.52 8.66
N PHE A 191 2.93 -1.44 7.98
CA PHE A 191 3.56 -2.60 7.33
C PHE A 191 4.47 -3.40 8.27
N LEU A 192 4.97 -2.82 9.35
CA LEU A 192 6.05 -3.39 10.16
C LEU A 192 5.75 -3.48 11.66
N ILE A 193 4.88 -2.61 12.17
CA ILE A 193 4.70 -2.41 13.60
C ILE A 193 3.32 -2.89 14.02
N PHE A 194 3.30 -3.85 14.95
CA PHE A 194 2.07 -4.16 15.68
C PHE A 194 1.84 -3.09 16.75
N HIS A 195 0.63 -2.54 16.79
CA HIS A 195 0.22 -1.59 17.81
C HIS A 195 -1.26 -1.81 18.10
N GLU A 196 -1.64 -1.82 19.37
CA GLU A 196 -3.03 -1.89 19.81
C GLU A 196 -3.22 -0.96 21.01
N SER A 197 -4.25 -0.13 20.93
CA SER A 197 -4.74 0.75 21.97
C SER A 197 -6.26 0.64 22.08
N ASP A 198 -6.84 1.28 23.08
CA ASP A 198 -8.29 1.22 23.35
C ASP A 198 -9.15 1.70 22.18
N ASP A 199 -8.61 2.58 21.32
CA ASP A 199 -9.35 3.22 20.23
C ASP A 199 -8.94 2.72 18.84
N SER A 200 -7.80 2.06 18.71
CA SER A 200 -7.28 1.68 17.39
C SER A 200 -6.17 0.64 17.46
N GLY A 201 -5.88 0.03 16.32
CA GLY A 201 -4.67 -0.77 16.21
C GLY A 201 -4.32 -1.10 14.78
N GLN A 202 -3.18 -1.75 14.64
CA GLN A 202 -2.63 -2.20 13.38
C GLN A 202 -1.82 -3.47 13.60
N ILE A 203 -1.80 -4.31 12.57
CA ILE A 203 -1.02 -5.53 12.53
C ILE A 203 -0.40 -5.67 11.13
N PRO A 204 0.92 -5.91 11.05
CA PRO A 204 1.58 -6.26 9.80
C PRO A 204 0.97 -7.50 9.14
N ALA A 205 1.26 -7.68 7.85
CA ALA A 205 1.01 -8.96 7.20
C ALA A 205 1.74 -10.09 7.96
N THR A 206 1.07 -11.23 8.14
CA THR A 206 1.60 -12.35 8.95
C THR A 206 2.97 -12.82 8.46
N VAL A 207 3.21 -12.83 7.15
CA VAL A 207 4.52 -13.20 6.58
C VAL A 207 5.63 -12.25 7.01
N ILE A 208 5.33 -10.97 7.22
CA ILE A 208 6.30 -9.98 7.70
C ILE A 208 6.54 -10.14 9.19
N SER A 209 5.48 -10.38 9.98
CA SER A 209 5.63 -10.72 11.40
C SER A 209 6.49 -11.97 11.60
N ARG A 210 6.26 -13.01 10.79
CA ARG A 210 7.08 -14.24 10.79
C ARG A 210 8.53 -13.97 10.41
N PHE A 211 8.76 -13.19 9.36
CA PHE A 211 10.10 -12.80 8.94
C PHE A 211 10.86 -12.07 10.06
N ARG A 212 10.21 -11.09 10.69
CA ARG A 212 10.79 -10.33 11.81
C ARG A 212 11.22 -11.25 12.96
N ASP A 213 10.35 -12.18 13.35
CA ASP A 213 10.62 -13.09 14.47
C ASP A 213 11.77 -14.08 14.15
N ALA A 214 11.95 -14.44 12.86
CA ALA A 214 13.01 -15.36 12.42
C ALA A 214 14.36 -14.67 12.14
N SER A 215 14.35 -13.42 11.66
CA SER A 215 15.51 -12.74 11.04
C SER A 215 15.79 -11.37 11.67
N THR A 216 15.99 -11.33 12.99
CA THR A 216 16.21 -10.08 13.74
C THR A 216 17.53 -9.36 13.44
N LYS A 217 18.51 -10.08 12.87
CA LYS A 217 19.85 -9.56 12.54
C LYS A 217 20.04 -9.26 11.04
N ASP A 218 19.05 -9.56 10.22
CA ASP A 218 19.16 -9.40 8.76
C ASP A 218 18.67 -8.03 8.30
N ASN A 219 19.15 -7.60 7.15
CA ASN A 219 18.54 -6.49 6.41
C ASN A 219 17.11 -6.89 6.02
N LEU A 220 16.18 -5.93 6.04
CA LEU A 220 14.87 -6.12 5.40
C LEU A 220 14.91 -5.54 3.99
N SER A 221 14.39 -6.28 3.02
CA SER A 221 13.89 -5.70 1.78
C SER A 221 12.41 -6.05 1.67
N LEU A 222 11.55 -5.05 1.67
CA LEU A 222 10.10 -5.18 1.71
C LEU A 222 9.53 -4.82 0.34
N ILE A 223 8.92 -5.78 -0.33
CA ILE A 223 8.09 -5.53 -1.52
C ILE A 223 6.75 -5.01 -1.01
N VAL A 224 6.33 -3.84 -1.51
CA VAL A 224 5.02 -3.24 -1.24
C VAL A 224 4.33 -3.00 -2.58
N GLY A 225 3.14 -3.57 -2.76
CA GLY A 225 2.41 -3.45 -4.03
C GLY A 225 0.93 -3.16 -3.82
N GLY A 226 0.34 -2.32 -4.67
CA GLY A 226 -1.10 -2.06 -4.66
C GLY A 226 -1.53 -0.98 -5.64
N TYR A 227 -2.84 -0.77 -5.72
CA TYR A 227 -3.45 0.25 -6.58
C TYR A 227 -4.17 1.31 -5.75
N ARG A 228 -4.28 2.51 -6.30
CA ARG A 228 -5.26 3.52 -5.87
C ARG A 228 -6.40 3.51 -6.87
N THR A 229 -7.62 3.37 -6.39
CA THR A 229 -8.78 3.16 -7.26
C THR A 229 -9.93 4.11 -6.94
N LYS A 230 -10.73 4.43 -7.95
CA LYS A 230 -12.06 5.01 -7.79
C LYS A 230 -13.06 4.10 -8.48
N GLN A 231 -13.81 3.33 -7.68
CA GLN A 231 -14.62 2.21 -8.18
C GLN A 231 -13.75 1.25 -9.01
N ALA A 232 -14.17 0.91 -10.23
CA ALA A 232 -13.42 0.03 -11.14
C ALA A 232 -12.23 0.73 -11.83
N SER A 233 -12.03 2.04 -11.64
CA SER A 233 -10.94 2.77 -12.31
C SER A 233 -9.68 2.78 -11.47
N VAL A 234 -8.57 2.32 -12.04
CA VAL A 234 -7.24 2.45 -11.45
C VAL A 234 -6.73 3.88 -11.71
N LEU A 235 -6.48 4.63 -10.64
CA LEU A 235 -5.96 6.00 -10.68
C LEU A 235 -4.43 6.05 -10.52
N GLN A 236 -3.84 5.02 -9.91
CA GLN A 236 -2.41 4.89 -9.69
C GLN A 236 -2.07 3.43 -9.43
N ARG A 237 -0.91 2.98 -9.90
CA ARG A 237 -0.24 1.75 -9.48
C ARG A 237 0.99 2.11 -8.66
N ARG A 238 1.29 1.32 -7.63
CA ARG A 238 2.51 1.49 -6.84
C ARG A 238 3.10 0.14 -6.49
N HIS A 239 4.39 0.00 -6.77
CA HIS A 239 5.18 -1.20 -6.53
C HIS A 239 6.57 -0.73 -6.09
N ASP A 240 6.82 -0.80 -4.79
CA ASP A 240 8.02 -0.25 -4.17
C ASP A 240 8.84 -1.36 -3.51
N LEU A 241 10.16 -1.18 -3.49
CA LEU A 241 11.09 -1.97 -2.70
C LEU A 241 11.66 -1.09 -1.60
N ILE A 242 11.20 -1.27 -0.36
CA ILE A 242 11.67 -0.53 0.82
C ILE A 242 12.74 -1.36 1.51
N SER A 243 13.97 -0.88 1.56
CA SER A 243 15.08 -1.58 2.22
C SER A 243 15.46 -0.92 3.54
N MET A 244 15.76 -1.73 4.55
CA MET A 244 16.27 -1.31 5.84
C MET A 244 17.52 -2.08 6.23
N SER A 245 18.47 -1.40 6.84
CA SER A 245 19.68 -2.04 7.38
C SER A 245 19.37 -2.97 8.55
N ALA A 246 20.25 -3.95 8.75
CA ALA A 246 20.23 -4.90 9.84
C ALA A 246 20.09 -4.22 11.21
N GLY A 247 19.26 -4.81 12.09
CA GLY A 247 18.95 -4.27 13.42
C GLY A 247 17.64 -3.49 13.51
N TRP A 248 16.95 -3.26 12.39
CA TRP A 248 15.63 -2.60 12.36
C TRP A 248 14.59 -3.29 13.26
N ALA A 249 14.59 -4.63 13.31
CA ALA A 249 13.61 -5.41 14.05
C ALA A 249 13.64 -5.16 15.56
N GLY A 250 14.83 -4.87 16.11
CA GLY A 250 15.00 -4.50 17.53
C GLY A 250 14.81 -3.01 17.81
N ASN A 251 14.58 -2.18 16.78
CA ASN A 251 14.55 -0.73 16.87
C ASN A 251 13.26 -0.14 16.25
N LEU A 252 12.14 -0.85 16.35
CA LEU A 252 10.86 -0.43 15.75
C LEU A 252 10.38 0.94 16.25
N THR A 253 10.63 1.30 17.51
CA THR A 253 10.32 2.64 18.04
C THR A 253 11.13 3.74 17.34
N ALA A 254 12.38 3.47 16.97
CA ALA A 254 13.19 4.40 16.20
C ALA A 254 12.69 4.52 14.75
N VAL A 255 12.29 3.39 14.13
CA VAL A 255 11.63 3.39 12.81
C VAL A 255 10.37 4.26 12.85
N GLU A 256 9.50 4.03 13.83
CA GLU A 256 8.26 4.78 14.01
C GLU A 256 8.52 6.28 14.20
N SER A 257 9.52 6.63 15.02
CA SER A 257 9.88 8.02 15.29
C SER A 257 10.39 8.73 14.03
N LEU A 258 11.20 8.07 13.20
CA LEU A 258 11.69 8.63 11.93
C LEU A 258 10.55 8.89 10.94
N ILE A 259 9.66 7.91 10.77
CA ILE A 259 8.51 8.05 9.86
C ILE A 259 7.55 9.12 10.36
N SER A 260 7.27 9.15 11.66
CA SER A 260 6.44 10.17 12.30
C SER A 260 7.02 11.56 12.12
N LEU A 261 8.34 11.74 12.32
CA LEU A 261 9.02 13.02 12.08
C LEU A 261 8.80 13.53 10.66
N ALA A 262 8.98 12.68 9.64
CA ALA A 262 8.74 13.06 8.25
C ALA A 262 7.27 13.44 7.98
N LEU A 263 6.32 12.70 8.56
CA LEU A 263 4.89 12.99 8.45
C LEU A 263 4.50 14.31 9.15
N GLU A 264 5.14 14.65 10.25
CA GLU A 264 4.94 15.92 10.96
C GLU A 264 5.47 17.12 10.17
N PHE A 265 6.68 17.02 9.59
CA PHE A 265 7.18 18.03 8.66
C PHE A 265 6.22 18.25 7.50
N LYS A 266 5.71 17.16 6.90
CA LYS A 266 4.69 17.21 5.85
C LYS A 266 3.42 17.92 6.30
N GLU A 267 2.91 17.61 7.49
CA GLU A 267 1.72 18.28 8.04
C GLU A 267 1.97 19.78 8.24
N HIS A 268 3.13 20.15 8.75
CA HIS A 268 3.49 21.55 8.96
C HIS A 268 3.56 22.33 7.65
N ILE A 269 4.31 21.87 6.65
CA ILE A 269 4.40 22.59 5.38
C ILE A 269 3.02 22.73 4.72
N ARG A 270 2.23 21.65 4.70
CA ARG A 270 0.88 21.64 4.12
C ARG A 270 -0.05 22.62 4.83
N LYS A 271 -0.11 22.60 6.17
CA LYS A 271 -0.95 23.52 6.97
C LYS A 271 -0.54 24.97 6.80
N LYS A 272 0.77 25.26 6.75
CA LYS A 272 1.28 26.63 6.57
C LYS A 272 0.96 27.17 5.18
N ILE A 273 1.18 26.37 4.14
CA ILE A 273 0.83 26.76 2.76
C ILE A 273 -0.69 26.89 2.60
N TYR A 274 -1.49 26.03 3.24
CA TYR A 274 -2.95 26.19 3.26
C TYR A 274 -3.37 27.55 3.85
N GLY A 275 -2.81 27.91 5.02
CA GLY A 275 -3.08 29.19 5.66
C GLY A 275 -2.65 30.39 4.81
N PHE A 276 -1.48 30.29 4.16
CA PHE A 276 -1.02 31.28 3.19
C PHE A 276 -2.01 31.41 2.02
N GLY A 277 -2.32 30.31 1.32
CA GLY A 277 -3.25 30.28 0.19
C GLY A 277 -4.60 30.89 0.52
N LYS A 278 -5.17 30.57 1.69
CA LYS A 278 -6.42 31.19 2.18
C LYS A 278 -6.30 32.71 2.34
N LYS A 279 -5.19 33.20 2.87
CA LYS A 279 -4.96 34.64 3.11
C LYS A 279 -4.78 35.42 1.81
N VAL A 280 -4.23 34.77 0.77
CA VAL A 280 -3.96 35.40 -0.53
C VAL A 280 -5.03 35.11 -1.58
N GLY A 281 -6.04 34.29 -1.27
CA GLY A 281 -7.13 33.94 -2.18
C GLY A 281 -6.75 32.92 -3.25
N VAL A 282 -5.70 32.12 -3.04
CA VAL A 282 -5.20 31.13 -4.01
C VAL A 282 -5.46 29.72 -3.50
N PRO A 283 -6.42 28.97 -4.09
CA PRO A 283 -6.69 27.59 -3.71
C PRO A 283 -5.62 26.63 -4.25
N GLY A 284 -5.59 25.40 -3.73
CA GLY A 284 -4.76 24.31 -4.28
C GLY A 284 -3.28 24.32 -3.89
N LEU A 285 -2.71 25.43 -3.40
CA LEU A 285 -1.29 25.51 -3.03
C LEU A 285 -0.86 24.44 -2.03
N ALA A 286 -1.72 24.09 -1.07
CA ALA A 286 -1.42 23.09 -0.06
C ALA A 286 -1.23 21.68 -0.66
N GLY A 287 -2.02 21.33 -1.67
CA GLY A 287 -1.88 20.06 -2.39
C GLY A 287 -0.57 20.01 -3.18
N ARG A 288 -0.24 21.10 -3.88
CA ARG A 288 1.06 21.23 -4.58
C ARG A 288 2.25 21.13 -3.62
N ALA A 289 2.19 21.79 -2.46
CA ALA A 289 3.25 21.70 -1.47
C ALA A 289 3.41 20.28 -0.91
N GLU A 290 2.31 19.57 -0.68
CA GLU A 290 2.32 18.18 -0.25
C GLU A 290 2.94 17.26 -1.31
N GLU A 291 2.59 17.44 -2.59
CA GLU A 291 3.20 16.73 -3.73
C GLU A 291 4.71 16.95 -3.80
N LEU A 292 5.15 18.21 -3.78
CA LEU A 292 6.57 18.58 -3.83
C LEU A 292 7.33 18.03 -2.61
N PHE A 293 6.72 18.05 -1.42
CA PHE A 293 7.33 17.47 -0.23
C PHE A 293 7.57 15.97 -0.42
N TYR A 294 6.57 15.22 -0.89
CA TYR A 294 6.75 13.79 -1.13
C TYR A 294 7.80 13.50 -2.20
N GLN A 295 7.76 14.19 -3.34
CA GLN A 295 8.76 14.02 -4.41
C GLN A 295 10.20 14.25 -3.93
N ARG A 296 10.41 15.22 -3.05
CA ARG A 296 11.74 15.57 -2.54
C ARG A 296 12.19 14.75 -1.34
N SER A 297 11.25 14.27 -0.52
CA SER A 297 11.55 13.47 0.67
C SER A 297 11.69 11.98 0.36
N GLU A 298 11.06 11.46 -0.69
CA GLU A 298 11.03 10.01 -0.94
C GLU A 298 12.43 9.38 -1.01
N TYR A 299 13.31 9.88 -1.89
CA TYR A 299 14.69 9.40 -1.95
C TYR A 299 15.42 9.51 -0.60
N LEU A 300 15.22 10.63 0.11
CA LEU A 300 15.84 10.89 1.42
C LEU A 300 15.45 9.82 2.44
N ILE A 301 14.16 9.52 2.55
CA ILE A 301 13.62 8.50 3.48
C ILE A 301 14.18 7.12 3.13
N HIS A 302 14.12 6.73 1.86
CA HIS A 302 14.64 5.43 1.42
C HIS A 302 16.15 5.30 1.65
N ALA A 303 16.92 6.37 1.39
CA ALA A 303 18.36 6.38 1.62
C ALA A 303 18.69 6.28 3.11
N ARG A 304 17.97 7.00 3.98
CA ARG A 304 18.14 6.94 5.43
C ARG A 304 17.85 5.54 5.96
N LEU A 305 16.70 4.97 5.64
CA LEU A 305 16.31 3.62 6.06
C LEU A 305 17.35 2.55 5.67
N ARG A 306 17.89 2.64 4.44
CA ARG A 306 18.88 1.69 3.94
C ARG A 306 20.23 1.79 4.63
N LYS A 307 20.65 3.00 5.01
CA LYS A 307 21.98 3.28 5.59
C LYS A 307 21.96 3.45 7.11
N MET A 308 20.78 3.32 7.73
CA MET A 308 20.55 3.61 9.14
C MET A 308 21.53 2.84 10.04
N ASN A 309 22.20 3.56 10.93
CA ASN A 309 22.89 2.94 12.05
C ASN A 309 21.96 2.97 13.27
N TRP A 310 21.28 1.86 13.53
CA TRP A 310 20.28 1.79 14.62
C TRP A 310 20.88 2.00 16.01
N ARG A 311 22.18 1.78 16.20
CA ARG A 311 22.87 2.07 17.47
C ARG A 311 23.03 3.57 17.73
N GLU A 312 23.01 4.38 16.67
CA GLU A 312 23.15 5.83 16.71
C GLU A 312 21.85 6.53 16.29
N ALA A 313 20.69 5.91 16.58
CA ALA A 313 19.40 6.36 16.08
C ALA A 313 19.08 7.84 16.42
N ALA A 314 19.53 8.34 17.58
CA ALA A 314 19.36 9.74 17.95
C ALA A 314 20.15 10.70 17.04
N SER A 315 21.39 10.34 16.70
CA SER A 315 22.22 11.11 15.76
C SER A 315 21.62 11.08 14.35
N GLU A 316 21.20 9.89 13.90
CA GLU A 316 20.57 9.70 12.60
C GLU A 316 19.24 10.46 12.47
N SER A 317 18.44 10.50 13.54
CA SER A 317 17.20 11.30 13.64
C SER A 317 17.51 12.80 13.55
N SER A 318 18.57 13.27 14.19
CA SER A 318 19.00 14.67 14.12
C SER A 318 19.44 15.06 12.71
N LYS A 319 20.17 14.18 12.00
CA LYS A 319 20.53 14.42 10.58
C LYS A 319 19.28 14.47 9.69
N MET A 320 18.36 13.54 9.88
CA MET A 320 17.11 13.51 9.13
C MET A 320 16.23 14.74 9.39
N TYR A 321 16.21 15.25 10.62
CA TYR A 321 15.55 16.52 10.96
C TYR A 321 16.08 17.69 10.12
N GLU A 322 17.40 17.87 10.04
CA GLU A 322 18.00 18.97 9.28
C GLU A 322 17.72 18.83 7.77
N GLU A 323 17.81 17.62 7.23
CA GLU A 323 17.50 17.36 5.81
C GLU A 323 16.03 17.63 5.49
N LEU A 324 15.10 17.17 6.33
CA LEU A 324 13.66 17.44 6.17
C LEU A 324 13.32 18.92 6.31
N ARG A 325 14.03 19.64 7.18
CA ARG A 325 13.90 21.09 7.31
C ARG A 325 14.27 21.78 5.99
N LEU A 326 15.40 21.42 5.38
CA LEU A 326 15.82 21.96 4.08
C LEU A 326 14.79 21.63 2.98
N VAL A 327 14.24 20.41 2.98
CA VAL A 327 13.15 20.03 2.05
C VAL A 327 11.94 20.96 2.24
N CYS A 328 11.47 21.15 3.48
CA CYS A 328 10.32 22.01 3.76
C CYS A 328 10.55 23.48 3.38
N GLU A 329 11.74 24.02 3.66
CA GLU A 329 12.11 25.39 3.27
C GLU A 329 12.11 25.52 1.74
N ALA A 330 12.70 24.57 1.02
CA ALA A 330 12.75 24.60 -0.43
C ALA A 330 11.36 24.41 -1.08
N VAL A 331 10.49 23.58 -0.50
CA VAL A 331 9.08 23.43 -0.93
C VAL A 331 8.30 24.72 -0.70
N PHE A 332 8.52 25.38 0.46
CA PHE A 332 7.87 26.64 0.77
C PHE A 332 8.27 27.73 -0.25
N GLU A 333 9.56 27.85 -0.55
CA GLU A 333 10.07 28.83 -1.51
C GLU A 333 9.51 28.60 -2.91
N GLU A 334 9.51 27.36 -3.40
CA GLU A 334 8.97 27.06 -4.73
C GLU A 334 7.47 27.34 -4.81
N THR A 335 6.71 26.87 -3.82
CA THR A 335 5.24 27.01 -3.83
C THR A 335 4.80 28.47 -3.72
N THR A 336 5.62 29.32 -3.11
CA THR A 336 5.30 30.74 -2.89
C THR A 336 5.99 31.71 -3.85
N ALA A 337 6.85 31.22 -4.76
CA ALA A 337 7.73 32.04 -5.59
C ALA A 337 6.97 33.11 -6.40
N SER A 338 5.86 32.73 -7.03
CA SER A 338 5.07 33.64 -7.88
C SER A 338 4.35 34.77 -7.13
N TYR A 339 4.33 34.73 -5.79
CA TYR A 339 3.59 35.68 -4.95
C TYR A 339 4.50 36.67 -4.22
N LYS A 340 5.76 36.82 -4.68
CA LYS A 340 6.75 37.72 -4.08
C LYS A 340 6.63 39.17 -4.56
N ASN A 341 5.77 39.47 -5.54
CA ASN A 341 5.74 40.76 -6.23
C ASN A 341 4.65 41.74 -5.74
N ASP A 342 3.72 41.29 -4.89
CA ASP A 342 2.64 42.12 -4.35
C ASP A 342 2.88 42.39 -2.84
N PRO A 343 2.92 43.67 -2.38
CA PRO A 343 3.13 44.03 -0.97
C PRO A 343 2.21 43.33 0.04
N LYS A 344 0.94 43.10 -0.30
CA LYS A 344 -0.02 42.39 0.54
C LYS A 344 0.41 40.92 0.71
N MET A 345 0.90 40.32 -0.37
CA MET A 345 1.38 38.94 -0.39
C MET A 345 2.71 38.79 0.34
N ILE A 346 3.61 39.77 0.24
CA ILE A 346 4.89 39.80 0.96
C ILE A 346 4.67 39.72 2.48
N LYS A 347 3.75 40.53 3.04
CA LYS A 347 3.46 40.48 4.49
C LYS A 347 2.91 39.12 4.93
N ALA A 348 2.04 38.51 4.10
CA ALA A 348 1.52 37.17 4.35
C ALA A 348 2.61 36.10 4.28
N LEU A 349 3.52 36.21 3.31
CA LEU A 349 4.64 35.30 3.09
C LEU A 349 5.64 35.34 4.25
N ILE A 350 6.06 36.52 4.70
CA ILE A 350 6.97 36.69 5.84
C ILE A 350 6.38 36.06 7.10
N THR A 351 5.09 36.33 7.37
CA THR A 351 4.38 35.75 8.52
C THR A 351 4.33 34.22 8.42
N SER A 352 3.98 33.69 7.25
CA SER A 352 3.89 32.25 7.03
C SER A 352 5.25 31.58 7.20
N ARG A 353 6.33 32.15 6.63
CA ARG A 353 7.70 31.64 6.77
C ARG A 353 8.15 31.63 8.23
N LYS A 354 7.93 32.71 8.98
CA LYS A 354 8.27 32.79 10.42
C LYS A 354 7.54 31.71 11.22
N THR A 355 6.25 31.51 10.97
CA THR A 355 5.48 30.50 11.71
C THR A 355 5.77 29.07 11.27
N LEU A 356 6.25 28.84 10.04
CA LEU A 356 6.76 27.55 9.58
C LEU A 356 8.07 27.22 10.30
N ALA A 357 9.04 28.15 10.32
CA ALA A 357 10.29 27.97 11.05
C ALA A 357 10.05 27.69 12.55
N GLY A 358 9.13 28.44 13.18
CA GLY A 358 8.73 28.18 14.56
C GLY A 358 8.07 26.81 14.78
N ALA A 359 7.33 26.28 13.80
CA ALA A 359 6.77 24.94 13.88
C ALA A 359 7.85 23.85 13.72
N MET A 360 8.75 23.99 12.74
CA MET A 360 9.86 23.06 12.54
C MET A 360 10.83 23.03 13.73
N ASN A 361 11.05 24.16 14.42
CA ASN A 361 11.87 24.18 15.63
C ASN A 361 11.32 23.31 16.77
N LYS A 362 9.99 23.08 16.81
CA LYS A 362 9.36 22.19 17.81
C LYS A 362 9.57 20.71 17.52
N LEU A 363 9.94 20.37 16.28
CA LEU A 363 10.23 19.00 15.85
C LEU A 363 11.68 18.59 16.09
N LYS A 364 12.51 19.49 16.63
CA LYS A 364 13.91 19.21 16.87
C LYS A 364 14.02 18.04 17.87
N PRO A 365 14.73 16.94 17.53
CA PRO A 365 14.90 15.83 18.45
C PRO A 365 15.53 16.31 19.76
N THR A 366 15.04 15.83 20.89
CA THR A 366 15.70 16.00 22.19
C THR A 366 17.00 15.19 22.17
N SER A 367 18.11 15.87 22.43
CA SER A 367 19.47 15.30 22.47
C SER A 367 19.63 14.22 23.54
#